data_AF-A0A330M795-F1
#
_entry.id   AF-A0A330M795-F1
#
_cell.length_a   1.000
_cell.length_b   1.000
_cell.length_c   1.000
_cell.angle_alpha   90.00
_cell.angle_beta   90.00
_cell.angle_gamma   90.00
#
_symmetry.space_group_name_H-M   'P 1'
#
loop_
_entity.id
_entity.type
_entity.pdbx_description
1 polymer ?
#
loop_
_entity_poly.entity_id
_entity_poly.type
_entity_poly.pdbx_seq_one_letter_code
_entity_poly.pdbx_strand_id
1 'polypeptide(L)' 'MLLLIYPAPAPLTSVKQNTKLAGEIMVDSVLKLVRGGAVKAQRIPTSLIVRESTTAFGH' A
#
# COMPACT_ATOMS: atom_id res chain seq x y z
N MET A 1 -33.61 -13.36 -13.91
CA MET A 1 -32.89 -13.75 -12.69
C MET A 1 -31.55 -14.38 -13.06
N LEU A 2 -30.58 -13.56 -13.52
CA LEU A 2 -29.27 -14.01 -14.05
C LEU A 2 -28.08 -13.61 -13.15
N LEU A 3 -28.32 -12.81 -12.12
CA LEU A 3 -27.29 -12.26 -11.21
C LEU A 3 -26.80 -13.25 -10.14
N LEU A 4 -27.44 -14.41 -9.98
CA LEU A 4 -27.09 -15.37 -8.91
C LEU A 4 -26.00 -16.38 -9.30
N ILE A 5 -25.51 -16.36 -10.54
CA ILE A 5 -24.54 -17.36 -11.04
C ILE A 5 -23.10 -16.82 -11.13
N TYR A 6 -22.88 -15.51 -10.89
CA TYR A 6 -21.55 -14.93 -10.91
C TYR A 6 -21.00 -14.84 -9.47
N PRO A 7 -20.00 -15.67 -9.09
CA PRO A 7 -19.38 -15.55 -7.78
C PRO A 7 -18.67 -14.20 -7.65
N ALA A 8 -18.69 -13.62 -6.45
CA ALA A 8 -17.91 -12.43 -6.17
C ALA A 8 -16.43 -12.71 -6.42
N PRO A 9 -15.68 -11.73 -6.98
CA PRO A 9 -14.25 -11.92 -7.24
C PRO A 9 -13.49 -12.18 -5.93
N ALA A 10 -12.50 -13.06 -6.02
CA ALA A 10 -11.61 -13.37 -4.90
C ALA A 10 -10.90 -12.10 -4.40
N PRO A 11 -10.79 -11.90 -3.07
CA PRO A 11 -10.06 -10.75 -2.54
C PRO A 11 -8.59 -10.76 -2.97
N LEU A 12 -8.05 -9.57 -3.26
CA LEU A 12 -6.74 -9.40 -3.90
C LEU A 12 -5.59 -9.35 -2.90
N THR A 13 -4.57 -10.18 -3.10
CA THR A 13 -3.26 -10.02 -2.46
C THR A 13 -2.62 -8.72 -2.95
N SER A 14 -2.05 -7.93 -2.04
CA SER A 14 -1.51 -6.63 -2.40
C SER A 14 -0.31 -6.24 -1.53
N VAL A 15 0.58 -5.44 -2.10
CA VAL A 15 1.64 -4.76 -1.33
C VAL A 15 1.03 -3.51 -0.71
N LYS A 16 0.88 -3.51 0.61
CA LYS A 16 0.41 -2.36 1.37
C LYS A 16 1.56 -1.40 1.66
N GLN A 17 1.42 -0.17 1.19
CA GLN A 17 2.29 0.93 1.58
C GLN A 17 1.83 1.51 2.93
N ASN A 18 2.79 1.89 3.77
CA ASN A 18 2.48 2.68 4.97
C ASN A 18 2.28 4.14 4.58
N THR A 19 1.12 4.45 3.99
CA THR A 19 0.80 5.78 3.46
C THR A 19 0.69 6.84 4.54
N LYS A 20 0.29 6.46 5.76
CA LYS A 20 0.28 7.37 6.91
C LYS A 20 1.69 7.85 7.25
N LEU A 21 2.62 6.91 7.45
CA LEU A 21 4.03 7.22 7.70
C LEU A 21 4.64 8.04 6.55
N ALA A 22 4.34 7.66 5.30
CA ALA A 22 4.79 8.42 4.13
C ALA A 22 4.29 9.88 4.16
N GLY A 23 3.04 10.11 4.56
CA GLY A 23 2.49 11.45 4.74
C GLY A 23 3.17 12.24 5.85
N GLU A 24 3.38 11.62 7.01
CA GLU A 24 4.09 12.24 8.16
C GLU A 24 5.51 12.69 7.77
N ILE A 25 6.25 11.81 7.09
CA ILE A 25 7.59 12.10 6.56
C ILE A 25 7.55 13.23 5.55
N MET A 26 6.57 13.21 4.63
CA MET A 26 6.45 14.20 3.57
C MET A 26 6.19 15.59 4.16
N VAL A 27 5.26 15.69 5.12
CA VAL A 27 4.93 16.95 5.80
C VAL A 27 6.16 17.49 6.53
N ASP A 28 6.86 16.66 7.32
CA ASP A 28 8.09 17.08 8.02
C ASP A 28 9.17 17.54 7.04
N SER A 29 9.34 16.81 5.93
CA SER A 29 10.31 17.15 4.89
C SER A 29 10.01 18.50 4.23
N VAL A 30 8.74 18.77 3.90
CA VAL A 30 8.32 20.05 3.33
C VAL A 30 8.53 21.19 4.33
N LEU A 31 8.16 21.00 5.60
CA LEU A 31 8.37 22.01 6.63
C LEU A 31 9.86 22.33 6.84
N LYS A 32 10.75 21.33 6.77
CA LYS A 32 12.20 21.55 6.80
C LYS A 32 12.69 22.35 5.61
N LEU A 33 12.23 22.02 4.40
CA LEU A 33 12.59 22.75 3.18
C LEU A 33 12.14 24.21 3.23
N VAL A 34 10.91 24.50 3.68
CA VAL A 34 10.38 25.87 3.82
C VAL A 34 11.22 26.71 4.78
N ARG A 35 11.84 26.09 5.77
CA ARG A 35 12.74 26.74 6.75
C ARG A 35 14.19 26.85 6.25
N GLY A 36 14.47 26.52 4.99
CA GLY A 36 15.81 26.54 4.41
C GLY A 36 16.69 25.34 4.79
N GLY A 37 16.11 24.30 5.39
CA GLY A 37 16.81 23.07 5.72
C GLY A 37 16.99 22.14 4.52
N ALA A 38 17.92 21.19 4.63
CA ALA A 38 18.12 20.15 3.63
C ALA A 38 17.38 18.86 4.02
N VAL A 39 16.90 18.11 3.01
CA VAL A 39 16.28 16.79 3.19
C VAL A 39 16.94 15.78 2.25
N LYS A 40 16.97 14.51 2.64
CA LYS A 40 17.46 13.40 1.80
C LYS A 40 16.31 12.48 1.45
N ALA A 41 16.38 11.87 0.26
CA ALA A 41 15.45 10.82 -0.10
C ALA A 41 15.60 9.63 0.87
N GLN A 42 14.48 9.09 1.32
CA GLN A 42 14.47 7.90 2.17
C GLN A 42 13.51 6.85 1.63
N ARG A 43 13.85 5.58 1.85
CA ARG A 43 13.04 4.44 1.47
C ARG A 43 12.20 4.01 2.66
N ILE A 44 10.91 3.78 2.45
CA ILE A 44 9.96 3.39 3.49
C ILE A 44 9.60 1.91 3.28
N PRO A 45 9.56 1.09 4.33
CA PRO A 45 9.19 -0.31 4.21
C PRO A 45 7.72 -0.47 3.77
N THR A 46 7.47 -1.54 3.01
CA THR A 46 6.13 -2.00 2.64
C THR A 46 5.87 -3.38 3.23
N SER A 47 4.61 -3.81 3.22
CA SER A 47 4.21 -5.13 3.71
C SER A 47 3.34 -5.85 2.70
N LEU A 48 3.53 -7.16 2.52
CA LEU A 48 2.62 -7.99 1.74
C LEU A 48 1.37 -8.32 2.56
N ILE A 49 0.19 -8.08 2.00
CA ILE A 49 -1.09 -8.50 2.56
C ILE A 49 -1.61 -9.63 1.68
N VAL A 50 -1.44 -10.86 2.15
CA VAL A 50 -1.88 -12.08 1.46
C VAL A 50 -3.39 -12.21 1.58
N ARG A 51 -4.03 -12.48 0.45
CA ARG A 51 -5.45 -12.83 0.28
C ARG A 51 -5.56 -13.97 -0.74
N GLU A 52 -6.75 -14.23 -1.27
CA GLU A 52 -7.07 -15.42 -2.06
C GLU A 52 -6.59 -15.35 -3.51
N SER A 53 -6.17 -14.17 -4.00
CA SER A 53 -5.74 -14.02 -5.41
C SER A 53 -4.33 -14.55 -5.73
N THR A 54 -3.59 -15.06 -4.74
CA THR A 54 -2.22 -15.60 -4.95
C THR A 54 -2.02 -17.00 -4.35
N THR A 55 -3.08 -17.65 -3.86
CA THR A 55 -2.99 -19.04 -3.41
C THR A 55 -2.66 -19.92 -4.62
N ALA A 56 -1.70 -20.83 -4.47
CA ALA A 56 -1.44 -21.84 -5.50
C ALA A 56 -2.69 -22.72 -5.65
N PHE A 57 -3.22 -22.83 -6.87
CA PHE A 57 -4.27 -23.79 -7.17
C PHE A 57 -3.64 -25.21 -7.12
N GLY A 58 -3.87 -25.97 -6.05
CA GLY A 58 -3.57 -27.41 -6.00
C GLY A 58 -2.42 -27.90 -5.09
N HIS A 59 -2.35 -27.46 -3.82
CA HIS A 59 -1.69 -28.20 -2.73
C HIS A 59 -2.54 -28.17 -1.47
#